data_AF-F2LT18-F1
#
_entry.id   AF-F2LT18-F1
#
_cell.length_a   1.000
_cell.length_b   1.000
_cell.length_c   1.000
_cell.angle_alpha   90.00
_cell.angle_beta   90.00
_cell.angle_gamma   90.00
#
_symmetry.space_group_name_H-M   'P 1'
#
loop_
_entity.id
_entity.type
_entity.pdbx_description
1 polymer ?
#
loop_
_entity_poly.entity_id
_entity_poly.type
_entity_poly.pdbx_seq_one_letter_code
_entity_poly.pdbx_strand_id
1 'polypeptide(L)'
;MTTISTGYAALLTQLQELDAQIKVALESEREAAIVQIKALMSDLGISIQDLQEKPSKRKAARLSSAPLYRDPKTGKTWTGRGRQPAWLGDDPAQFLIQPDLLDDK
;
A
#
# COMPACT_ATOMS: atom_id res chain seq x y z
N MET A 1 36.96 -7.98 33.43
CA MET A 1 35.82 -7.91 32.49
C MET A 1 36.14 -8.83 31.33
N THR A 2 35.60 -10.05 31.34
CA THR A 2 35.99 -11.10 30.38
C THR A 2 35.10 -10.97 29.15
N THR A 3 35.70 -10.60 28.01
CA THR A 3 35.03 -10.57 26.71
C THR A 3 34.76 -11.99 26.26
N ILE A 4 33.50 -12.40 26.25
CA ILE A 4 33.09 -13.70 25.70
C ILE A 4 33.20 -13.56 24.17
N SER A 5 34.29 -14.05 23.59
CA SER A 5 34.40 -14.20 22.14
C SER A 5 33.54 -15.40 21.74
N THR A 6 32.23 -15.17 21.60
CA THR A 6 31.25 -16.19 21.24
C THR A 6 31.54 -16.70 19.84
N GLY A 7 31.97 -17.97 19.73
CA GLY A 7 32.21 -18.60 18.44
C GLY A 7 30.92 -18.77 17.63
N TYR A 8 31.05 -18.88 16.30
CA TYR A 8 29.92 -18.97 15.36
C TYR A 8 28.85 -20.00 15.77
N ALA A 9 29.25 -21.21 16.21
CA ALA A 9 28.31 -22.23 16.66
C ALA A 9 27.49 -21.81 17.90
N ALA A 10 28.11 -21.12 18.86
CA ALA A 10 27.41 -20.64 20.04
C ALA A 10 26.42 -19.50 19.72
N LEU A 11 26.74 -18.65 18.73
CA LEU A 11 25.81 -17.64 18.22
C LEU A 11 24.57 -18.26 17.56
N LEU A 12 24.73 -19.37 16.83
CA LEU A 12 23.59 -20.10 16.24
C LEU A 12 22.67 -20.70 17.31
N THR A 13 23.23 -21.30 18.36
CA THR A 13 22.42 -21.81 19.48
C THR A 13 21.66 -20.69 20.17
N GLN A 14 22.32 -19.55 20.42
CA GLN A 14 21.68 -18.39 21.02
C GLN A 14 20.54 -17.84 20.14
N LEU A 15 20.70 -17.85 18.82
CA LEU A 15 19.64 -17.46 17.88
C LEU A 15 18.42 -18.37 17.99
N GLN A 16 18.62 -19.70 18.00
CA GLN A 16 17.53 -20.66 18.11
C GLN A 16 16.75 -20.51 19.42
N GLU A 17 17.47 -20.26 20.51
CA GLU A 17 16.84 -20.03 21.81
C GLU A 17 16.07 -18.71 21.85
N LEU A 18 16.63 -17.65 21.27
CA LEU A 18 15.94 -16.37 21.13
C LEU A 18 14.66 -16.51 20.28
N ASP A 19 14.72 -17.25 19.18
CA ASP A 19 13.55 -17.53 18.33
C ASP A 19 12.45 -18.29 19.09
N ALA A 20 12.84 -19.26 19.93
CA ALA A 20 11.89 -19.97 20.78
C ALA A 20 11.25 -19.02 21.81
N GLN A 21 12.04 -18.18 22.46
CA GLN A 21 11.54 -17.18 23.42
C GLN A 21 10.60 -16.17 22.77
N ILE A 22 10.93 -15.69 21.56
CA ILE A 22 10.06 -14.77 20.80
C ILE A 22 8.71 -15.42 20.51
N LYS A 23 8.69 -16.68 20.09
CA LYS A 23 7.43 -17.39 19.80
C LYS A 23 6.57 -17.52 21.04
N VAL A 24 7.16 -17.90 22.18
CA VAL A 24 6.44 -18.01 23.45
C VAL A 24 5.89 -16.66 23.89
N ALA A 25 6.70 -15.60 23.80
CA ALA A 25 6.28 -14.24 24.14
C ALA A 25 5.10 -13.79 23.26
N LEU A 26 5.20 -13.95 21.94
CA LEU A 26 4.13 -13.60 21.00
C LEU A 26 2.84 -14.37 21.26
N GLU A 27 2.92 -15.66 21.58
CA GLU A 27 1.73 -16.45 21.91
C GLU A 27 1.05 -15.92 23.18
N SER A 28 1.83 -15.65 24.22
CA SER A 28 1.32 -15.10 25.48
C SER A 28 0.69 -13.71 25.30
N GLU A 29 1.32 -12.83 24.51
CA GLU A 29 0.79 -11.50 24.21
C GLU A 29 -0.48 -11.60 23.36
N ARG A 30 -0.51 -12.53 22.40
CA ARG A 30 -1.68 -12.77 21.56
C ARG A 30 -2.87 -13.29 22.37
N GLU A 31 -2.66 -14.21 23.29
CA GLU A 31 -3.71 -14.71 24.17
C GLU A 31 -4.26 -13.59 25.08
N ALA A 32 -3.36 -12.80 25.70
CA ALA A 32 -3.76 -11.65 26.50
C ALA A 32 -4.57 -10.63 25.68
N ALA A 33 -4.14 -10.34 24.45
CA ALA A 33 -4.87 -9.45 23.54
C ALA A 33 -6.25 -10.01 23.18
N ILE A 34 -6.38 -11.31 22.91
CA ILE A 34 -7.68 -11.94 22.61
C ILE A 34 -8.63 -11.83 23.81
N VAL A 35 -8.15 -12.02 25.04
CA VAL A 35 -8.96 -11.85 26.25
C VAL A 35 -9.47 -10.42 26.36
N GLN A 36 -8.59 -9.43 26.16
CA GLN A 36 -8.97 -8.01 26.21
C GLN A 36 -9.98 -7.65 25.12
N ILE A 37 -9.77 -8.10 23.89
CA ILE A 37 -10.70 -7.87 22.77
C ILE A 37 -12.07 -8.47 23.09
N LYS A 38 -12.12 -9.70 23.60
CA LYS A 38 -13.40 -10.35 23.97
C LYS A 38 -14.13 -9.60 25.07
N ALA A 39 -13.41 -9.10 26.08
CA ALA A 39 -14.01 -8.28 27.14
C ALA A 39 -14.60 -6.98 26.57
N LEU A 40 -13.83 -6.25 25.76
CA LEU A 40 -14.31 -5.04 25.09
C LEU A 40 -15.52 -5.31 24.17
N MET A 41 -15.49 -6.42 23.43
CA MET A 41 -16.62 -6.82 22.57
C MET A 41 -17.88 -7.09 23.40
N SER A 42 -17.75 -7.74 24.54
CA SER A 42 -18.85 -8.01 25.46
C SER A 42 -19.41 -6.73 26.07
N ASP A 43 -18.54 -5.86 26.60
CA ASP A 43 -18.94 -4.64 27.32
C ASP A 43 -19.65 -3.63 26.39
N LEU A 44 -19.22 -3.55 25.13
CA LEU A 44 -19.74 -2.61 24.14
C LEU A 44 -20.82 -3.24 23.24
N GLY A 45 -21.12 -4.53 23.40
CA GLY A 45 -22.04 -5.24 22.51
C GLY A 45 -21.58 -5.31 21.05
N ILE A 46 -20.26 -5.33 20.80
CA ILE A 46 -19.68 -5.40 19.47
C ILE A 46 -19.66 -6.86 19.00
N SER A 47 -20.27 -7.12 17.85
CA SER A 47 -20.24 -8.42 17.20
C SER A 47 -19.06 -8.52 16.22
N ILE A 48 -18.73 -9.75 15.79
CA ILE A 48 -17.70 -9.98 14.76
C ILE A 48 -18.10 -9.28 13.45
N GLN A 49 -19.40 -9.19 13.16
CA GLN A 49 -19.93 -8.54 11.97
C GLN A 49 -19.62 -7.04 11.94
N ASP A 50 -19.54 -6.38 13.10
CA ASP A 50 -19.22 -4.96 13.22
C ASP A 50 -17.74 -4.67 12.92
N LEU A 51 -16.87 -5.67 13.12
CA LEU A 51 -15.43 -5.60 12.81
C LEU A 51 -15.11 -5.95 11.35
N GLN A 52 -16.06 -6.52 10.61
CA GLN A 52 -15.84 -6.80 9.20
C GLN A 52 -15.71 -5.47 8.45
N GLU A 53 -14.54 -5.24 7.85
CA GLU A 53 -14.38 -4.16 6.89
C GLU A 53 -15.36 -4.42 5.74
N LYS A 54 -16.49 -3.69 5.73
CA LYS A 54 -17.30 -3.62 4.53
C LYS A 54 -16.36 -3.09 3.46
N PRO A 55 -16.18 -3.78 2.31
CA PRO A 55 -15.49 -3.18 1.19
C PRO A 55 -16.27 -1.92 0.89
N SER A 56 -15.73 -0.79 1.35
CA SER A 56 -16.29 0.50 0.99
C SER A 56 -16.31 0.44 -0.51
N LYS A 57 -17.48 0.65 -1.10
CA LYS A 57 -17.58 1.00 -2.52
C LYS A 57 -16.86 2.34 -2.63
N ARG A 58 -15.52 2.35 -2.49
CA ARG A 58 -14.66 3.22 -3.25
C ARG A 58 -15.16 2.92 -4.65
N LYS A 59 -16.06 3.78 -5.13
CA LYS A 59 -16.39 3.85 -6.55
C LYS A 59 -15.02 3.71 -7.17
N ALA A 60 -14.79 2.61 -7.89
CA ALA A 60 -13.63 2.53 -8.74
C ALA A 60 -13.70 3.84 -9.50
N ALA A 61 -12.86 4.80 -9.10
CA ALA A 61 -12.63 5.97 -9.87
C ALA A 61 -12.07 5.31 -11.11
N ARG A 62 -12.94 5.14 -12.12
CA ARG A 62 -12.57 4.68 -13.45
C ARG A 62 -11.24 5.32 -13.66
N LEU A 63 -10.16 4.53 -13.73
CA LEU A 63 -8.81 5.02 -13.91
C LEU A 63 -8.93 5.98 -15.09
N SER A 64 -9.04 7.26 -14.75
CA SER A 64 -9.25 8.32 -15.70
C SER A 64 -7.88 8.38 -16.31
N SER A 65 -7.72 7.68 -17.45
CA SER A 65 -6.49 7.64 -18.23
C SER A 65 -5.83 9.01 -18.10
N ALA A 66 -4.61 9.05 -17.56
CA ALA A 66 -3.93 10.31 -17.32
C ALA A 66 -3.96 11.14 -18.61
N PRO A 67 -4.20 12.46 -18.51
CA PRO A 67 -4.20 13.31 -19.70
C PRO A 67 -2.83 13.23 -20.39
N LEU A 68 -2.84 12.95 -21.69
CA LEU A 68 -1.64 12.84 -22.51
C LEU A 68 -1.26 14.20 -23.11
N TYR A 69 -2.26 15.04 -23.39
CA TYR A 69 -2.11 16.36 -23.98
C TYR A 69 -2.71 17.47 -23.10
N ARG A 70 -2.13 18.67 -23.10
CA ARG A 70 -2.60 19.89 -22.43
C ARG A 70 -2.44 21.13 -23.30
N ASP A 71 -3.50 21.92 -23.39
CA ASP A 71 -3.49 23.25 -23.99
C ASP A 71 -2.75 24.24 -23.07
N PRO A 72 -1.62 24.86 -23.48
CA PRO A 72 -0.89 25.83 -22.67
C PRO A 72 -1.65 27.14 -22.45
N LYS A 73 -2.62 27.47 -23.32
CA LYS A 73 -3.38 28.72 -23.23
C LYS A 73 -4.58 28.61 -22.29
N THR A 74 -5.30 27.49 -22.35
CA THR A 74 -6.54 27.30 -21.57
C THR A 74 -6.43 26.27 -20.44
N GLY A 75 -5.35 25.48 -20.41
CA GLY A 75 -5.15 24.42 -19.44
C GLY A 75 -6.03 23.18 -19.66
N LYS A 76 -6.84 23.13 -20.72
CA LYS A 76 -7.66 21.97 -21.07
C LYS A 76 -6.78 20.76 -21.37
N THR A 77 -7.24 19.57 -21.02
CA THR A 77 -6.49 18.33 -21.19
C THR A 77 -7.25 17.30 -22.02
N TRP A 78 -6.50 16.41 -22.67
CA TRP A 78 -7.07 15.32 -23.45
C TRP A 78 -6.25 14.05 -23.27
N THR A 79 -6.93 12.92 -23.14
CA THR A 79 -6.32 11.63 -22.79
C THR A 79 -5.82 10.84 -24.01
N GLY A 80 -5.92 11.41 -25.22
CA GLY A 80 -5.60 10.73 -26.48
C GLY A 80 -6.69 9.76 -26.95
N ARG A 81 -7.79 9.61 -26.20
CA ARG A 81 -8.93 8.76 -26.57
C ARG A 81 -10.17 9.59 -26.94
N GLY A 82 -10.89 9.16 -27.97
CA GLY A 82 -12.12 9.79 -28.45
C GLY A 82 -11.89 10.87 -29.50
N ARG A 83 -12.86 11.78 -29.68
CA ARG A 83 -12.77 12.86 -30.67
C ARG A 83 -11.66 13.83 -30.29
N GLN A 84 -10.73 14.07 -31.21
CA GLN A 84 -9.65 15.03 -31.03
C GLN A 84 -10.20 16.45 -30.82
N PRO A 85 -9.73 17.19 -29.81
CA PRO A 85 -10.11 18.58 -29.60
C PRO A 85 -9.54 19.50 -30.69
N ALA A 86 -10.29 20.55 -31.04
CA ALA A 86 -9.87 21.53 -32.05
C ALA A 86 -8.57 22.28 -31.70
N TRP A 87 -8.27 22.43 -30.40
CA TRP A 87 -7.05 23.11 -29.95
C TRP A 87 -5.77 22.31 -30.17
N LEU A 88 -5.87 20.99 -30.37
CA LEU A 88 -4.70 20.13 -30.60
C LEU A 88 -4.15 20.28 -32.03
N GLY A 89 -4.97 20.77 -32.97
CA GLY A 89 -4.56 21.05 -34.34
C GLY A 89 -3.91 19.86 -35.07
N ASP A 90 -3.08 20.18 -36.07
CA ASP A 90 -2.36 19.19 -36.89
C ASP A 90 -0.99 18.79 -36.33
N ASP A 91 -0.50 19.48 -35.27
CA ASP A 91 0.75 19.15 -34.57
C ASP A 91 0.52 18.87 -33.07
N PRO A 92 0.01 17.67 -32.71
CA PRO A 92 -0.30 17.29 -31.33
C PRO A 92 0.92 17.23 -30.41
N ALA A 93 2.12 17.07 -30.95
CA ALA A 93 3.34 16.87 -30.18
C ALA A 93 3.67 18.08 -29.28
N GLN A 94 3.31 19.28 -29.72
CA GLN A 94 3.52 20.53 -28.97
C GLN A 94 2.72 20.61 -27.67
N PHE A 95 1.70 19.76 -27.51
CA PHE A 95 0.79 19.78 -26.38
C PHE A 95 0.98 18.58 -25.45
N LEU A 96 1.97 17.71 -25.68
CA LEU A 96 2.20 16.55 -24.83
C LEU A 96 2.66 16.97 -23.42
N ILE A 97 2.03 16.39 -22.40
CA ILE A 97 2.36 16.68 -20.99
C ILE A 97 3.68 15.98 -20.58
N GLN A 98 4.09 14.95 -21.32
CA GLN A 98 5.33 14.21 -21.08
C GLN A 98 5.83 13.54 -22.39
N PRO A 99 6.80 14.13 -23.11
CA PRO A 99 7.28 13.58 -24.38
C PRO A 99 8.09 12.27 -24.23
N ASP A 100 8.71 12.07 -23.07
CA ASP A 100 9.69 10.99 -22.78
C ASP A 100 9.09 9.57 -22.65
N LEU A 101 7.77 9.40 -22.80
CA LEU A 101 7.07 8.13 -22.55
C LEU A 101 6.72 7.35 -23.84
N LEU A 102 7.26 7.78 -24.99
CA LEU A 102 7.00 7.19 -26.31
C LEU A 102 8.21 6.46 -26.92
N ASP A 103 9.39 6.54 -26.34
CA ASP A 103 10.65 5.96 -26.86
C ASP A 103 10.93 4.52 -26.35
N ASP A 104 9.91 3.67 -26.26
CA ASP A 104 10.12 2.23 -26.03
C ASP A 104 9.20 1.41 -26.94
N LYS A 105 9.66 1.16 -28.16
CA LYS A 105 9.15 0.08 -29.01
C LYS A 105 10.19 -0.45 -29.99
#